data_AF-A0A6N7AT44-F1
#
_entry.id   AF-A0A6N7AT44-F1
#
_cell.length_a   1.000
_cell.length_b   1.000
_cell.length_c   1.000
_cell.angle_alpha   90.00
_cell.angle_beta   90.00
_cell.angle_gamma   90.00
#
_symmetry.space_group_name_H-M   'P 1'
#
loop_
_entity.id
_entity.type
_entity.pdbx_description
1 polymer ?
#
loop_
_entity_poly.entity_id
_entity_poly.type
_entity_poly.pdbx_seq_one_letter_code
_entity_poly.pdbx_strand_id
1 'polypeptide(L)'
;MSKQIISSLLLPMPDDFPVAPYEIIHSRYSQRKDSNLMLWKQCAGAWNAVAYRFLSCTEHDLNYTQYVRQGSADPSHANVYLQERELFGFFITGLAAIESFYYGIFAIASMIKNVDFPFTTATDFQKVKPIRTAEKFQSSFKHEDIANILQQVINTPEFTEWNEIRNILVHRILPNRHYYLGGDKHNQTLWEKGIVIDINTTSTRRKWLAKKLNDLLTSAASFTDKYLQ
;
A
#
# COMPACT_ATOMS: atom_id res chain seq x y z
N MET A 1 -1.56 6.12 22.08
CA MET A 1 -2.04 5.49 20.83
C MET A 1 -2.50 4.09 21.20
N SER A 2 -3.77 3.79 20.95
CA SER A 2 -4.42 2.54 21.31
C SER A 2 -4.24 1.55 20.17
N LYS A 3 -3.19 0.72 20.25
CA LYS A 3 -2.88 -0.30 19.23
C LYS A 3 -4.06 -1.26 19.09
N GLN A 4 -4.55 -1.42 17.87
CA GLN A 4 -5.53 -2.46 17.53
C GLN A 4 -4.78 -3.72 17.11
N ILE A 5 -5.30 -4.92 17.41
CA ILE A 5 -4.63 -6.19 17.08
C ILE A 5 -5.41 -6.89 15.98
N ILE A 6 -4.70 -7.26 14.90
CA ILE A 6 -5.22 -8.25 13.94
C ILE A 6 -5.11 -9.62 14.63
N SER A 7 -6.26 -10.17 15.01
CA SER A 7 -6.39 -11.44 15.75
C SER A 7 -5.85 -12.62 14.96
N SER A 8 -6.08 -12.63 13.64
CA SER A 8 -5.60 -13.68 12.73
C SER A 8 -4.07 -13.75 12.60
N LEU A 9 -3.37 -12.65 12.90
CA LEU A 9 -1.91 -12.53 12.77
C LEU A 9 -1.20 -12.29 14.11
N LEU A 10 -1.96 -12.06 15.20
CA LEU A 10 -1.46 -11.57 16.48
C LEU A 10 -0.56 -10.34 16.34
N LEU A 11 -0.88 -9.48 15.38
CA LEU A 11 -0.04 -8.36 14.98
C LEU A 11 -0.65 -7.03 15.47
N PRO A 12 0.09 -6.24 16.29
CA PRO A 12 -0.35 -4.92 16.67
C PRO A 12 -0.24 -3.96 15.49
N MET A 13 -1.33 -3.30 15.16
CA MET A 13 -1.43 -2.35 14.06
C MET A 13 -1.50 -0.91 14.58
N PRO A 14 -1.00 0.05 13.78
CA PRO A 14 -1.23 1.48 14.02
C PRO A 14 -2.73 1.79 14.10
N ASP A 15 -3.10 2.78 14.92
CA ASP A 15 -4.50 3.14 15.20
C ASP A 15 -5.31 3.51 13.95
N ASP A 16 -4.64 3.93 12.87
CA ASP A 16 -5.21 4.32 11.58
C ASP A 16 -5.21 3.19 10.53
N PHE A 17 -4.82 1.96 10.91
CA PHE A 17 -5.09 0.79 10.10
C PHE A 17 -6.52 0.29 10.36
N PRO A 18 -7.32 0.01 9.31
CA PRO A 18 -8.71 -0.40 9.45
C PRO A 18 -8.84 -1.90 9.79
N VAL A 19 -8.54 -2.28 11.04
CA VAL A 19 -8.53 -3.70 11.50
C VAL A 19 -9.90 -4.37 11.35
N ALA A 20 -10.99 -3.68 11.70
CA ALA A 20 -12.33 -4.26 11.65
C ALA A 20 -12.73 -4.76 10.24
N PRO A 21 -12.71 -3.95 9.16
CA PRO A 21 -13.03 -4.45 7.83
C PRO A 21 -12.00 -5.48 7.33
N TYR A 22 -10.73 -5.38 7.72
CA TYR A 22 -9.71 -6.39 7.41
C TYR A 22 -10.09 -7.79 7.91
N GLU A 23 -10.46 -7.89 9.20
CA GLU A 23 -10.82 -9.17 9.84
C GLU A 23 -12.14 -9.72 9.30
N ILE A 24 -13.11 -8.84 9.03
CA ILE A 24 -14.38 -9.25 8.44
C ILE A 24 -14.14 -9.93 7.08
N ILE A 25 -13.35 -9.31 6.19
CA ILE A 25 -13.03 -9.90 4.88
C ILE A 25 -12.24 -11.20 5.07
N HIS A 26 -11.27 -11.22 5.98
CA HIS A 26 -10.49 -12.41 6.32
C HIS A 26 -11.39 -13.59 6.69
N SER A 27 -12.37 -13.36 7.57
CA SER A 27 -13.30 -14.40 8.01
C SER A 27 -14.11 -14.99 6.86
N ARG A 28 -14.60 -14.15 5.92
CA ARG A 28 -15.48 -14.57 4.83
C ARG A 28 -14.77 -15.40 3.78
N TYR A 29 -13.61 -14.97 3.28
CA TYR A 29 -12.88 -15.79 2.30
C TYR A 29 -12.31 -17.05 2.95
N SER A 30 -12.01 -17.02 4.26
CA SER A 30 -11.48 -18.19 4.97
C SER A 30 -12.46 -19.37 5.02
N GLN A 31 -13.77 -19.10 5.04
CA GLN A 31 -14.81 -20.13 4.95
C GLN A 31 -14.83 -20.85 3.59
N ARG A 32 -14.19 -20.29 2.56
CA ARG A 32 -14.12 -20.87 1.21
C ARG A 32 -12.89 -21.77 0.99
N LYS A 33 -12.09 -22.01 2.04
CA LYS A 33 -10.84 -22.78 1.97
C LYS A 33 -11.03 -24.16 1.33
N ASP A 34 -12.05 -24.89 1.75
CA ASP A 34 -12.26 -26.28 1.32
C ASP A 34 -12.81 -26.37 -0.12
N SER A 35 -13.52 -25.33 -0.58
CA SER A 35 -14.06 -25.28 -1.93
C SER A 35 -13.01 -24.89 -2.98
N ASN A 36 -12.01 -24.09 -2.61
CA ASN A 36 -10.97 -23.67 -3.55
C ASN A 36 -9.63 -23.34 -2.85
N LEU A 37 -8.91 -24.39 -2.46
CA LEU A 37 -7.66 -24.29 -1.70
C LEU A 37 -6.60 -23.42 -2.39
N MET A 38 -6.51 -23.46 -3.73
CA MET A 38 -5.51 -22.69 -4.46
C MET A 38 -5.82 -21.19 -4.45
N LEU A 39 -7.05 -20.78 -4.76
CA LEU A 39 -7.46 -19.39 -4.64
C LEU A 39 -7.37 -18.89 -3.20
N TRP A 40 -7.75 -19.72 -2.23
CA TRP A 40 -7.65 -19.38 -0.82
C TRP A 40 -6.19 -19.09 -0.42
N LYS A 41 -5.22 -19.92 -0.84
CA LYS A 41 -3.80 -19.68 -0.55
C LYS A 41 -3.31 -18.35 -1.11
N GLN A 42 -3.68 -18.03 -2.36
CA GLN A 42 -3.30 -16.76 -2.98
C GLN A 42 -3.92 -15.57 -2.25
N CYS A 43 -5.21 -15.67 -1.91
CA CYS A 43 -5.90 -14.64 -1.14
C CYS A 43 -5.28 -14.46 0.25
N ALA A 44 -5.05 -15.53 1.01
CA ALA A 44 -4.47 -15.48 2.35
C ALA A 44 -3.07 -14.85 2.33
N GLY A 45 -2.21 -15.23 1.38
CA GLY A 45 -0.88 -14.63 1.24
C GLY A 45 -0.95 -13.13 0.95
N ALA A 46 -1.83 -12.71 0.04
CA ALA A 46 -2.02 -11.31 -0.31
C ALA A 46 -2.64 -10.50 0.85
N TRP A 47 -3.61 -11.07 1.56
CA TRP A 47 -4.26 -10.42 2.69
C TRP A 47 -3.29 -10.19 3.85
N ASN A 48 -2.45 -11.17 4.18
CA ASN A 48 -1.39 -11.00 5.17
C ASN A 48 -0.40 -9.92 4.74
N ALA A 49 -0.06 -9.90 3.44
CA ALA A 49 0.86 -8.92 2.88
C ALA A 49 0.35 -7.47 3.01
N VAL A 50 -0.98 -7.22 2.92
CA VAL A 50 -1.56 -5.89 3.17
C VAL A 50 -1.14 -5.38 4.56
N ALA A 51 -1.35 -6.18 5.60
CA ALA A 51 -1.05 -5.81 6.99
C ALA A 51 0.46 -5.63 7.21
N TYR A 52 1.26 -6.62 6.79
CA TYR A 52 2.73 -6.58 6.98
C TYR A 52 3.37 -5.38 6.29
N ARG A 53 2.95 -5.09 5.06
CA ARG A 53 3.52 -4.00 4.26
C ARG A 53 3.08 -2.63 4.77
N PHE A 54 1.85 -2.50 5.25
CA PHE A 54 1.41 -1.27 5.90
C PHE A 54 2.16 -1.00 7.21
N LEU A 55 2.36 -2.03 8.03
CA LEU A 55 3.11 -1.91 9.27
C LEU A 55 4.56 -1.51 8.98
N SER A 56 5.23 -2.19 8.05
CA SER A 56 6.60 -1.87 7.64
C SER A 56 6.71 -0.44 7.08
N CYS A 57 5.75 0.00 6.26
CA CYS A 57 5.69 1.38 5.78
C CYS A 57 5.58 2.39 6.94
N THR A 58 4.83 2.04 7.99
CA THR A 58 4.68 2.89 9.18
C THR A 58 5.97 2.96 9.99
N GLU A 59 6.67 1.84 10.15
CA GLU A 59 7.98 1.81 10.81
C GLU A 59 9.01 2.66 10.05
N HIS A 60 9.05 2.56 8.72
CA HIS A 60 9.92 3.39 7.88
C HIS A 60 9.60 4.89 7.97
N ASP A 61 8.32 5.27 8.05
CA ASP A 61 7.91 6.67 8.29
C ASP A 61 8.46 7.21 9.63
N LEU A 62 8.30 6.43 10.71
CA LEU A 62 8.76 6.82 12.04
C LEU A 62 10.29 6.93 12.10
N ASN A 63 11.00 5.93 11.56
CA ASN A 63 12.46 5.91 11.53
C ASN A 63 13.02 7.04 10.67
N TYR A 64 12.46 7.27 9.48
CA TYR A 64 12.87 8.38 8.62
C TYR A 64 12.70 9.71 9.35
N THR A 65 11.54 9.94 9.96
CA THR A 65 11.26 11.15 10.74
C THR A 65 12.28 11.35 11.86
N GLN A 66 12.69 10.27 12.52
CA GLN A 66 13.74 10.32 13.54
C GLN A 66 15.10 10.71 12.94
N TYR A 67 15.52 10.10 11.83
CA TYR A 67 16.82 10.41 11.21
C TYR A 67 16.88 11.81 10.61
N VAL A 68 15.76 12.34 10.10
CA VAL A 68 15.67 13.74 9.66
C VAL A 68 15.83 14.69 10.85
N ARG A 69 15.18 14.40 11.98
CA ARG A 69 15.35 15.20 13.22
C ARG A 69 16.76 15.15 13.78
N GLN A 70 17.46 14.04 13.60
CA GLN A 70 18.86 13.89 14.01
C GLN A 70 19.83 14.52 13.00
N GLY A 71 19.48 14.57 11.72
CA GLY A 71 20.35 15.07 10.66
C GLY A 71 20.59 16.57 10.66
N SER A 72 19.75 17.34 11.33
CA SER A 72 20.07 18.74 11.66
C SER A 72 21.23 18.86 12.66
N ALA A 73 21.54 17.80 13.41
CA ALA A 73 22.68 17.73 14.34
C ALA A 73 23.89 16.95 13.78
N ASP A 74 23.69 16.02 12.84
CA ASP A 74 24.76 15.28 12.16
C ASP A 74 24.53 15.15 10.63
N PRO A 75 25.23 15.96 9.81
CA PRO A 75 25.16 15.90 8.35
C PRO A 75 26.04 14.81 7.73
N SER A 76 26.44 13.78 8.48
CA SER A 76 27.30 12.70 7.98
C SER A 76 26.66 11.87 6.85
N HIS A 77 27.51 11.32 5.97
CA HIS A 77 27.09 10.34 4.97
C HIS A 77 26.41 9.11 5.58
N ALA A 78 26.74 8.75 6.83
CA ALA A 78 26.11 7.66 7.55
C ALA A 78 24.63 7.96 7.85
N ASN A 79 24.31 9.18 8.28
CA ASN A 79 22.93 9.59 8.51
C ASN A 79 22.14 9.72 7.20
N VAL A 80 22.77 10.22 6.12
CA VAL A 80 22.15 10.22 4.79
C VAL A 80 21.81 8.80 4.33
N TYR A 81 22.73 7.84 4.50
CA TYR A 81 22.46 6.44 4.20
C TYR A 81 21.23 5.90 4.94
N LEU A 82 21.10 6.18 6.24
CA LEU A 82 19.94 5.76 7.03
C LEU A 82 18.64 6.36 6.50
N GLN A 83 18.65 7.65 6.14
CA GLN A 83 17.48 8.29 5.53
C GLN A 83 17.12 7.66 4.18
N GLU A 84 18.09 7.40 3.29
CA GLU A 84 17.83 6.75 2.01
C GLU A 84 17.30 5.32 2.18
N ARG A 85 17.82 4.56 3.17
CA ARG A 85 17.31 3.23 3.53
C ARG A 85 15.84 3.29 3.93
N GLU A 86 15.48 4.22 4.80
CA GLU A 86 14.09 4.36 5.24
C GLU A 86 13.18 4.87 4.12
N LEU A 87 13.64 5.79 3.26
CA LEU A 87 12.88 6.24 2.08
C LEU A 87 12.63 5.08 1.10
N PHE A 88 13.66 4.27 0.82
CA PHE A 88 13.51 3.07 0.00
C PHE A 88 12.45 2.13 0.59
N GLY A 89 12.60 1.77 1.87
CA GLY A 89 11.64 0.91 2.56
C GLY A 89 10.22 1.47 2.55
N PHE A 90 10.07 2.77 2.84
CA PHE A 90 8.79 3.46 2.88
C PHE A 90 8.02 3.36 1.55
N PHE A 91 8.64 3.80 0.45
CA PHE A 91 7.97 3.82 -0.86
C PHE A 91 7.70 2.42 -1.41
N ILE A 92 8.62 1.46 -1.17
CA ILE A 92 8.45 0.08 -1.61
C ILE A 92 7.30 -0.57 -0.87
N THR A 93 7.30 -0.50 0.47
CA THR A 93 6.32 -1.22 1.29
C THR A 93 4.94 -0.60 1.22
N GLY A 94 4.82 0.74 1.18
CA GLY A 94 3.49 1.36 1.09
C GLY A 94 2.80 1.13 -0.26
N LEU A 95 3.52 1.21 -1.40
CA LEU A 95 2.92 0.85 -2.69
C LEU A 95 2.60 -0.64 -2.75
N ALA A 96 3.49 -1.49 -2.22
CA ALA A 96 3.27 -2.93 -2.17
C ALA A 96 2.06 -3.31 -1.28
N ALA A 97 1.68 -2.50 -0.27
CA ALA A 97 0.47 -2.71 0.51
C ALA A 97 -0.79 -2.54 -0.36
N ILE A 98 -0.83 -1.49 -1.19
CA ILE A 98 -1.91 -1.28 -2.17
C ILE A 98 -1.92 -2.41 -3.20
N GLU A 99 -0.78 -2.75 -3.80
CA GLU A 99 -0.70 -3.82 -4.80
C GLU A 99 -1.15 -5.18 -4.22
N SER A 100 -0.86 -5.47 -2.94
CA SER A 100 -1.37 -6.67 -2.25
C SER A 100 -2.88 -6.67 -2.14
N PHE A 101 -3.48 -5.53 -1.81
CA PHE A 101 -4.93 -5.41 -1.71
C PHE A 101 -5.58 -5.70 -3.07
N TYR A 102 -5.07 -5.09 -4.14
CA TYR A 102 -5.59 -5.31 -5.50
C TYR A 102 -5.43 -6.78 -5.92
N TYR A 103 -4.32 -7.41 -5.57
CA TYR A 103 -4.12 -8.82 -5.81
C TYR A 103 -5.10 -9.70 -5.03
N GLY A 104 -5.27 -9.44 -3.73
CA GLY A 104 -6.19 -10.17 -2.87
C GLY A 104 -7.65 -10.04 -3.30
N ILE A 105 -8.10 -8.82 -3.64
CA ILE A 105 -9.48 -8.60 -4.07
C ILE A 105 -9.74 -9.20 -5.47
N PHE A 106 -8.73 -9.28 -6.34
CA PHE A 106 -8.82 -10.02 -7.61
C PHE A 106 -9.00 -11.53 -7.35
N ALA A 107 -8.25 -12.10 -6.41
CA ALA A 107 -8.40 -13.50 -6.02
C ALA A 107 -9.80 -13.78 -5.45
N ILE A 108 -10.32 -12.89 -4.59
CA ILE A 108 -11.70 -12.96 -4.09
C ILE A 108 -12.71 -12.90 -5.23
N ALA A 109 -12.56 -11.97 -6.17
CA ALA A 109 -13.43 -11.88 -7.34
C ALA A 109 -13.37 -13.16 -8.20
N SER A 110 -12.21 -13.81 -8.30
CA SER A 110 -12.07 -15.10 -8.96
C SER A 110 -12.83 -16.23 -8.27
N MET A 111 -12.94 -16.21 -6.93
CA MET A 111 -13.79 -17.15 -6.19
C MET A 111 -15.27 -17.01 -6.54
N ILE A 112 -15.71 -15.81 -6.95
CA ILE A 112 -17.10 -15.49 -7.27
C ILE A 112 -17.38 -15.67 -8.77
N LYS A 113 -16.50 -15.14 -9.64
CA LYS A 113 -16.62 -15.13 -11.10
C LYS A 113 -15.29 -15.49 -11.79
N ASN A 114 -14.88 -16.75 -11.70
CA ASN A 114 -13.60 -17.23 -12.27
C ASN A 114 -13.45 -16.95 -13.78
N VAL A 115 -14.55 -17.01 -14.56
CA VAL A 115 -14.50 -16.73 -16.01
C VAL A 115 -14.08 -15.28 -16.28
N ASP A 116 -14.62 -14.34 -15.51
CA ASP A 116 -14.31 -12.91 -15.65
C ASP A 116 -12.95 -12.56 -15.04
N PHE A 117 -12.59 -13.25 -13.95
CA PHE A 117 -11.37 -13.08 -13.17
C PHE A 117 -10.54 -14.37 -13.20
N PRO A 118 -9.92 -14.72 -14.35
CA PRO A 118 -9.11 -15.92 -14.45
C PRO A 118 -7.90 -15.78 -13.54
N PHE A 119 -7.71 -16.76 -12.65
CA PHE A 119 -6.68 -16.72 -11.62
C PHE A 119 -6.22 -18.12 -11.22
N THR A 120 -5.81 -18.92 -12.20
CA THR A 120 -5.48 -20.34 -11.99
C THR A 120 -4.05 -20.70 -12.37
N THR A 121 -3.41 -19.91 -13.24
CA THR A 121 -2.06 -20.17 -13.73
C THR A 121 -1.05 -19.16 -13.19
N ALA A 122 0.24 -19.52 -13.20
CA ALA A 122 1.33 -18.59 -12.88
C ALA A 122 1.29 -17.33 -13.75
N THR A 123 0.91 -17.48 -15.02
CA THR A 123 0.71 -16.38 -15.95
C THR A 123 -0.42 -15.45 -15.52
N ASP A 124 -1.51 -15.99 -14.97
CA ASP A 124 -2.61 -15.17 -14.46
C ASP A 124 -2.19 -14.37 -13.24
N PHE A 125 -1.43 -14.99 -12.32
CA PHE A 125 -0.90 -14.31 -11.13
C PHE A 125 -0.05 -13.09 -11.50
N GLN A 126 0.81 -13.22 -12.51
CA GLN A 126 1.69 -12.13 -12.98
C GLN A 126 0.93 -10.99 -13.69
N LYS A 127 -0.26 -11.28 -14.22
CA LYS A 127 -1.08 -10.27 -14.91
C LYS A 127 -1.82 -9.36 -13.95
N VAL A 128 -2.00 -9.77 -12.70
CA VAL A 128 -2.74 -8.97 -11.72
C VAL A 128 -1.93 -7.74 -11.34
N LYS A 129 -2.46 -6.59 -11.76
CA LYS A 129 -1.92 -5.25 -11.52
C LYS A 129 -3.07 -4.34 -11.08
N PRO A 130 -2.79 -3.22 -10.38
CA PRO A 130 -3.83 -2.33 -9.92
C PRO A 130 -4.77 -1.84 -11.03
N ILE A 131 -4.21 -1.38 -12.16
CA ILE A 131 -4.97 -0.91 -13.32
C ILE A 131 -5.89 -2.00 -13.88
N ARG A 132 -5.34 -3.17 -14.22
CA ARG A 132 -6.10 -4.31 -14.77
C ARG A 132 -7.22 -4.76 -13.81
N THR A 133 -6.95 -4.74 -12.52
CA THR A 133 -7.94 -5.13 -11.51
C THR A 133 -9.08 -4.12 -11.46
N ALA A 134 -8.78 -2.82 -11.45
CA ALA A 134 -9.81 -1.78 -11.50
C ALA A 134 -10.68 -1.92 -12.78
N GLU A 135 -10.06 -2.11 -13.94
CA GLU A 135 -10.78 -2.34 -15.22
C GLU A 135 -11.71 -3.55 -15.15
N LYS A 136 -11.24 -4.67 -14.58
CA LYS A 136 -12.04 -5.88 -14.43
C LYS A 136 -13.21 -5.71 -13.46
N PHE A 137 -13.01 -5.00 -12.36
CA PHE A 137 -14.10 -4.65 -11.45
C PHE A 137 -15.11 -3.70 -12.12
N GLN A 138 -14.64 -2.72 -12.90
CA GLN A 138 -15.51 -1.85 -13.67
C GLN A 138 -16.34 -2.60 -14.72
N SER A 139 -15.80 -3.67 -15.34
CA SER A 139 -16.57 -4.47 -16.29
C SER A 139 -17.57 -5.42 -15.62
N SER A 140 -17.17 -6.10 -14.54
CA SER A 140 -17.92 -7.23 -13.98
C SER A 140 -18.73 -6.92 -12.73
N PHE A 141 -18.44 -5.78 -12.08
CA PHE A 141 -19.04 -5.32 -10.82
C PHE A 141 -19.30 -3.80 -10.83
N LYS A 142 -19.71 -3.24 -11.98
CA LYS A 142 -19.87 -1.79 -12.21
C LYS A 142 -20.75 -1.02 -11.20
N HIS A 143 -21.64 -1.72 -10.50
CA HIS A 143 -22.57 -1.13 -9.53
C HIS A 143 -22.08 -1.25 -8.08
N GLU A 144 -20.95 -1.90 -7.86
CA GLU A 144 -20.36 -2.05 -6.53
C GLU A 144 -19.40 -0.89 -6.25
N ASP A 145 -19.48 -0.32 -5.05
CA ASP A 145 -18.63 0.82 -4.65
C ASP A 145 -17.13 0.51 -4.78
N ILE A 146 -16.74 -0.74 -4.54
CA ILE A 146 -15.35 -1.19 -4.68
C ILE A 146 -14.81 -0.96 -6.09
N ALA A 147 -15.63 -1.10 -7.14
CA ALA A 147 -15.19 -0.86 -8.51
C ALA A 147 -14.79 0.62 -8.71
N ASN A 148 -15.56 1.53 -8.14
CA ASN A 148 -15.29 2.97 -8.22
C ASN A 148 -14.07 3.35 -7.38
N ILE A 149 -13.95 2.83 -6.16
CA ILE A 149 -12.83 3.15 -5.26
C ILE A 149 -11.50 2.62 -5.83
N LEU A 150 -11.48 1.41 -6.40
CA LEU A 150 -10.31 0.86 -7.08
C LEU A 150 -9.83 1.79 -8.22
N GLN A 151 -10.75 2.34 -9.00
CA GLN A 151 -10.44 3.25 -10.10
C GLN A 151 -9.96 4.62 -9.58
N GLN A 152 -10.62 5.15 -8.54
CA GLN A 152 -10.27 6.43 -7.96
C GLN A 152 -8.85 6.43 -7.40
N VAL A 153 -8.45 5.37 -6.69
CA VAL A 153 -7.10 5.27 -6.10
C VAL A 153 -6.02 5.33 -7.17
N ILE A 154 -6.12 4.55 -8.25
CA ILE A 154 -5.10 4.53 -9.31
C ILE A 154 -5.04 5.83 -10.11
N ASN A 155 -6.12 6.62 -10.11
CA ASN A 155 -6.18 7.91 -10.80
C ASN A 155 -5.72 9.09 -9.91
N THR A 156 -5.31 8.83 -8.68
CA THR A 156 -4.79 9.90 -7.82
C THR A 156 -3.38 10.32 -8.22
N PRO A 157 -3.03 11.62 -8.07
CA PRO A 157 -1.66 12.08 -8.25
C PRO A 157 -0.68 11.35 -7.32
N GLU A 158 -1.09 11.06 -6.07
CA GLU A 158 -0.24 10.37 -5.11
C GLU A 158 0.09 8.94 -5.55
N PHE A 159 -0.87 8.17 -6.08
CA PHE A 159 -0.58 6.82 -6.58
C PHE A 159 0.43 6.85 -7.75
N THR A 160 0.30 7.85 -8.62
CA THR A 160 1.28 8.09 -9.71
C THR A 160 2.65 8.40 -9.14
N GLU A 161 2.73 9.34 -8.20
CA GLU A 161 3.98 9.73 -7.53
C GLU A 161 4.68 8.53 -6.87
N TRP A 162 3.95 7.70 -6.13
CA TRP A 162 4.48 6.49 -5.48
C TRP A 162 5.08 5.51 -6.49
N ASN A 163 4.39 5.27 -7.62
CA ASN A 163 4.90 4.38 -8.66
C ASN A 163 6.20 4.89 -9.27
N GLU A 164 6.26 6.18 -9.58
CA GLU A 164 7.41 6.79 -10.21
C GLU A 164 8.61 6.83 -9.26
N ILE A 165 8.40 7.20 -8.00
CA ILE A 165 9.47 7.20 -6.99
C ILE A 165 9.96 5.78 -6.74
N ARG A 166 9.07 4.80 -6.56
CA ARG A 166 9.48 3.38 -6.44
C ARG A 166 10.35 2.96 -7.63
N ASN A 167 9.92 3.26 -8.85
CA ASN A 167 10.66 2.91 -10.06
C ASN A 167 12.06 3.53 -10.06
N ILE A 168 12.18 4.79 -9.66
CA ILE A 168 13.48 5.47 -9.55
C ILE A 168 14.35 4.79 -8.48
N LEU A 169 13.82 4.59 -7.27
CA LEU A 169 14.53 4.02 -6.13
C LEU A 169 15.04 2.60 -6.37
N VAL A 170 14.30 1.78 -7.13
CA VAL A 170 14.73 0.42 -7.50
C VAL A 170 15.91 0.43 -8.46
N HIS A 171 15.97 1.40 -9.37
CA HIS A 171 17.00 1.45 -10.41
C HIS A 171 18.23 2.26 -10.02
N ARG A 172 18.11 3.23 -9.12
CA ARG A 172 19.22 4.06 -8.68
C ARG A 172 19.03 4.54 -7.24
N ILE A 173 20.13 4.60 -6.50
CA ILE A 173 20.21 5.50 -5.33
C ILE A 173 20.06 6.92 -5.86
N LEU A 174 19.21 7.72 -5.24
CA LEU A 174 18.99 9.10 -5.66
C LEU A 174 20.25 9.92 -5.36
N PRO A 175 20.98 10.39 -6.38
CA PRO A 175 22.31 10.93 -6.16
C PRO A 175 22.31 12.38 -5.66
N ASN A 176 21.21 13.14 -5.77
CA ASN A 176 21.24 14.58 -5.51
C ASN A 176 20.10 15.04 -4.60
N ARG A 177 20.46 15.37 -3.37
CA ARG A 177 19.71 16.34 -2.55
C ARG A 177 20.12 17.74 -3.00
N HIS A 178 19.15 18.53 -3.44
CA HIS A 178 19.40 19.91 -3.88
C HIS A 178 19.23 20.85 -2.69
N TYR A 179 20.36 21.39 -2.21
CA TYR A 179 20.40 22.38 -1.13
C TYR A 179 20.28 23.78 -1.72
N TYR A 180 19.23 24.51 -1.36
CA TYR A 180 19.01 25.89 -1.82
C TYR A 180 19.50 26.89 -0.77
N LEU A 181 20.62 27.56 -1.05
CA LEU A 181 21.22 28.55 -0.15
C LEU A 181 20.66 29.97 -0.34
N GLY A 182 19.70 30.20 -1.24
CA GLY A 182 19.10 31.51 -1.53
C GLY A 182 17.85 31.45 -2.44
N GLY A 183 17.16 32.58 -2.60
CA GLY A 183 15.93 32.70 -3.41
C GLY A 183 14.66 32.18 -2.72
N ASP A 184 13.57 32.03 -3.48
CA ASP A 184 12.24 31.62 -2.95
C ASP A 184 12.21 30.25 -2.26
N LYS A 185 13.27 29.44 -2.42
CA LYS A 185 13.45 28.12 -1.83
C LYS A 185 14.55 28.08 -0.76
N HIS A 186 14.96 29.24 -0.24
CA HIS A 186 16.03 29.34 0.75
C HIS A 186 15.82 28.38 1.94
N ASN A 187 16.87 27.64 2.29
CA ASN A 187 16.92 26.61 3.33
C ASN A 187 16.06 25.35 3.07
N GLN A 188 15.57 25.14 1.85
CA GLN A 188 14.94 23.87 1.48
C GLN A 188 15.97 22.87 0.94
N THR A 189 15.81 21.62 1.36
CA THR A 189 16.46 20.47 0.72
C THR A 189 15.43 19.76 -0.12
N LEU A 190 15.59 19.81 -1.45
CA LEU A 190 14.70 19.11 -2.36
C LEU A 190 15.29 17.76 -2.76
N TRP A 191 14.39 16.80 -2.87
CA TRP A 191 14.59 15.48 -3.43
C TRP A 191 13.94 15.40 -4.81
N GLU A 192 13.92 14.19 -5.37
CA GLU A 192 13.29 13.87 -6.64
C GLU A 192 11.87 14.46 -6.75
N LYS A 193 11.50 14.93 -7.94
CA LYS A 193 10.21 15.60 -8.22
C LYS A 193 9.89 16.81 -7.33
N GLY A 194 10.90 17.44 -6.73
CA GLY A 194 10.71 18.63 -5.90
C GLY A 194 10.13 18.33 -4.52
N ILE A 195 10.22 17.08 -4.07
CA ILE A 195 9.80 16.68 -2.72
C ILE A 195 10.72 17.32 -1.70
N VAL A 196 10.15 18.05 -0.74
CA VAL A 196 10.93 18.59 0.37
C VAL A 196 11.35 17.46 1.31
N ILE A 197 12.64 17.39 1.64
CA ILE A 197 13.20 16.52 2.68
C ILE A 197 13.01 17.21 4.03
N ASP A 198 12.00 16.75 4.77
CA ASP A 198 11.65 17.22 6.10
C ASP A 198 10.90 16.11 6.87
N ILE A 199 10.39 16.43 8.06
CA ILE A 199 9.60 15.50 8.87
C ILE A 199 8.23 15.13 8.24
N ASN A 200 7.83 15.83 7.18
CA ASN A 200 6.56 15.65 6.48
C ASN A 200 6.71 14.82 5.20
N THR A 201 7.94 14.56 4.73
CA THR A 201 8.23 13.81 3.50
C THR A 201 7.47 12.48 3.47
N THR A 202 7.57 11.68 4.53
CA THR A 202 6.90 10.37 4.60
C THR A 202 5.53 10.47 5.27
N SER A 203 5.37 11.29 6.31
CA SER A 203 4.15 11.27 7.14
C SER A 203 2.88 11.72 6.40
N THR A 204 2.99 12.67 5.46
CA THR A 204 1.85 13.08 4.61
C THR A 204 1.41 11.95 3.68
N ARG A 205 2.37 11.27 3.05
CA ARG A 205 2.14 10.11 2.17
C ARG A 205 1.61 8.90 2.94
N ARG A 206 2.08 8.71 4.17
CA ARG A 206 1.61 7.66 5.08
C ARG A 206 0.14 7.85 5.45
N LYS A 207 -0.26 9.09 5.75
CA LYS A 207 -1.67 9.44 6.01
C LYS A 207 -2.56 9.19 4.79
N TRP A 208 -2.07 9.54 3.59
CA TRP A 208 -2.77 9.23 2.35
C TRP A 208 -2.96 7.71 2.17
N LEU A 209 -1.91 6.92 2.39
CA LEU A 209 -1.97 5.46 2.31
C LEU A 209 -3.00 4.88 3.29
N ALA A 210 -2.98 5.31 4.55
CA ALA A 210 -3.93 4.86 5.57
C ALA A 210 -5.38 5.15 5.16
N LYS A 211 -5.65 6.37 4.68
CA LYS A 211 -6.97 6.77 4.17
C LYS A 211 -7.41 5.88 3.01
N LYS A 212 -6.55 5.66 2.01
CA LYS A 212 -6.91 4.85 0.83
C LYS A 212 -7.12 3.39 1.16
N LEU A 213 -6.31 2.80 2.04
CA LEU A 213 -6.54 1.44 2.52
C LEU A 213 -7.84 1.33 3.33
N ASN A 214 -8.19 2.34 4.12
CA ASN A 214 -9.48 2.38 4.79
C ASN A 214 -10.66 2.38 3.80
N ASP A 215 -10.63 3.24 2.78
CA ASP A 215 -11.67 3.30 1.74
C ASP A 215 -11.79 1.96 1.00
N LEU A 216 -10.65 1.36 0.62
CA LEU A 216 -10.55 0.08 -0.05
C LEU A 216 -11.07 -1.09 0.80
N LEU A 217 -10.63 -1.20 2.06
CA LEU A 217 -11.04 -2.29 2.96
C LEU A 217 -12.51 -2.16 3.35
N THR A 218 -13.00 -0.95 3.58
CA THR A 218 -14.42 -0.73 3.91
C THR A 218 -15.33 -1.14 2.74
N SER A 219 -15.00 -0.72 1.52
CA SER A 219 -15.79 -1.11 0.34
C SER A 219 -15.67 -2.59 -0.03
N ALA A 220 -14.49 -3.19 0.16
CA ALA A 220 -14.33 -4.64 0.02
C ALA A 220 -15.09 -5.43 1.09
N ALA A 221 -15.28 -4.88 2.29
CA ALA A 221 -16.11 -5.50 3.30
C ALA A 221 -17.57 -5.52 2.84
N SER A 222 -18.11 -4.42 2.31
CA SER A 222 -19.47 -4.43 1.73
C SER A 222 -19.59 -5.41 0.55
N PHE A 223 -18.59 -5.43 -0.34
CA PHE A 223 -18.56 -6.34 -1.48
C PHE A 223 -18.57 -7.82 -1.06
N THR A 224 -17.68 -8.20 -0.15
CA THR A 224 -17.59 -9.60 0.31
C THR A 224 -18.81 -10.04 1.11
N ASP A 225 -19.50 -9.11 1.78
CA ASP A 225 -20.77 -9.39 2.44
C ASP A 225 -21.83 -9.88 1.44
N LYS A 226 -21.91 -9.19 0.30
CA LYS A 226 -22.89 -9.49 -0.73
C LYS A 226 -22.61 -10.78 -1.49
N TYR A 227 -21.34 -11.12 -1.71
CA TYR A 227 -20.95 -12.18 -2.64
C TYR A 227 -20.31 -13.42 -2.01
N LEU A 228 -19.85 -13.34 -0.75
CA LEU A 228 -19.21 -14.47 -0.07
C LEU A 228 -19.95 -14.99 1.15
N GLN A 229 -21.12 -14.45 1.51
CA GLN A 229 -22.03 -15.09 2.47
C GLN A 229 -22.48 -16.48 2.01
#